data_AF-F6AE97-F1
#
_entry.id   AF-F6AE97-F1
#
_cell.length_a   1.000
_cell.length_b   1.000
_cell.length_c   1.000
_cell.angle_alpha   90.00
_cell.angle_beta   90.00
_cell.angle_gamma   90.00
#
_symmetry.space_group_name_H-M   'P 1'
#
loop_
_entity.id
_entity.type
_entity.pdbx_description
1 polymer ?
#
loop_
_entity_poly.entity_id
_entity_poly.type
_entity_poly.pdbx_seq_one_letter_code
_entity_poly.pdbx_strand_id
1 'polypeptide(L)'
;MTRLSKRQARRAAHARNRPQWQMPQPNARAAWAARLLLPLTAMVMFISAAALLFTVGQALYSGVAISLSRIGPSTLYSLASDPLGYWLTLLWHSVVALFFAGLGGFSWWVSRQR
;
A
#
# COMPACT_ATOMS: atom_id res chain seq x y z
N MET A 1 22.33 28.52 -44.27
CA MET A 1 20.87 28.30 -44.25
C MET A 1 20.58 26.88 -44.72
N THR A 2 20.31 25.95 -43.81
CA THR A 2 20.06 24.53 -44.14
C THR A 2 18.58 24.32 -44.45
N ARG A 3 18.24 24.06 -45.72
CA ARG A 3 16.87 23.71 -46.15
C ARG A 3 16.52 22.32 -45.60
N LEU A 4 15.66 22.29 -44.58
CA LEU A 4 15.09 21.03 -44.08
C LEU A 4 14.33 20.32 -45.20
N SER A 5 14.56 19.02 -45.36
CA SER A 5 13.86 18.22 -46.36
C SER A 5 12.35 18.22 -46.10
N LYS A 6 11.54 18.13 -47.17
CA LYS A 6 10.06 18.10 -47.10
C LYS A 6 9.53 17.05 -46.12
N ARG A 7 10.28 15.95 -45.91
CA ARG A 7 9.98 14.90 -44.92
C ARG A 7 10.25 15.34 -43.49
N GLN A 8 11.34 16.06 -43.23
CA GLN A 8 11.63 16.62 -41.89
C GLN A 8 10.61 17.69 -41.50
N ALA A 9 10.17 18.53 -42.44
CA ALA A 9 9.13 19.51 -42.21
C ALA A 9 7.79 18.88 -41.80
N ARG A 10 7.39 17.76 -42.45
CA ARG A 10 6.18 17.01 -42.07
C ARG A 10 6.29 16.34 -40.70
N ARG A 11 7.46 15.78 -40.34
CA ARG A 11 7.68 15.22 -39.00
C ARG A 11 7.65 16.28 -37.91
N ALA A 12 8.25 17.45 -38.17
CA ALA A 12 8.20 18.58 -37.24
C ALA A 12 6.76 19.12 -37.08
N ALA A 13 6.01 19.23 -38.17
CA ALA A 13 4.60 19.65 -38.12
C ALA A 13 3.72 18.66 -37.34
N HIS A 14 3.95 17.35 -37.50
CA HIS A 14 3.18 16.33 -36.78
C HIS A 14 3.50 16.28 -35.28
N ALA A 15 4.76 16.52 -34.90
CA ALA A 15 5.14 16.65 -33.49
C ALA A 15 4.51 17.89 -32.82
N ARG A 16 4.31 18.98 -33.57
CA ARG A 16 3.69 20.22 -33.08
C ARG A 16 2.19 20.07 -32.80
N ASN A 17 1.50 19.20 -33.53
CA ASN A 17 0.06 18.96 -33.39
C ASN A 17 -0.31 17.80 -32.47
N ARG A 18 0.63 17.27 -31.68
CA ARG A 18 0.25 16.32 -30.62
C ARG A 18 -0.57 17.08 -29.57
N PRO A 19 -1.80 16.65 -29.25
CA PRO A 19 -2.52 17.20 -28.12
C PRO A 19 -1.64 16.98 -26.89
N GLN A 20 -1.05 18.06 -26.39
CA GLN A 20 -0.35 18.04 -25.13
C GLN A 20 -1.45 17.93 -24.08
N TRP A 21 -1.78 16.70 -23.71
CA TRP A 21 -2.55 16.44 -22.50
C TRP A 21 -1.73 17.08 -21.36
N GLN A 22 -2.10 18.31 -21.00
CA GLN A 22 -1.51 19.02 -19.88
C GLN A 22 -1.91 18.24 -18.63
N MET A 23 -1.10 17.24 -18.28
CA MET A 23 -1.18 16.66 -16.95
C MET A 23 -0.93 17.80 -15.98
N PRO A 24 -1.84 18.05 -15.02
CA PRO A 24 -1.60 19.03 -13.98
C PRO A 24 -0.24 18.73 -13.36
N GLN A 25 0.74 19.61 -13.59
CA GLN A 25 2.05 19.50 -12.96
C GLN A 25 1.80 19.56 -11.45
N PRO A 26 2.20 18.52 -10.68
CA PRO A 26 1.99 18.54 -9.24
C PRO A 26 2.72 19.76 -8.69
N ASN A 27 2.01 20.55 -7.88
CA ASN A 27 2.63 21.70 -7.24
C ASN A 27 3.86 21.24 -6.42
N ALA A 28 4.87 22.10 -6.27
CA ALA A 28 6.11 21.74 -5.58
C ALA A 28 5.85 21.19 -4.15
N ARG A 29 4.76 21.64 -3.52
CA ARG A 29 4.29 21.17 -2.21
C ARG A 29 3.81 19.72 -2.23
N ALA A 30 3.08 19.29 -3.26
CA ALA A 30 2.61 17.91 -3.41
C ALA A 30 3.77 16.95 -3.70
N ALA A 31 4.78 17.39 -4.46
CA ALA A 31 6.00 16.61 -4.66
C ALA A 31 6.77 16.43 -3.35
N TRP A 32 6.87 17.48 -2.53
CA TRP A 32 7.49 17.42 -1.21
C TRP A 32 6.71 16.54 -0.22
N ALA A 33 5.38 16.71 -0.19
CA ALA A 33 4.49 15.90 0.64
C ALA A 33 4.58 14.43 0.25
N ALA A 34 4.60 14.08 -1.04
CA ALA A 34 4.73 12.70 -1.50
C ALA A 34 6.05 12.05 -1.04
N ARG A 35 7.15 12.81 -1.03
CA ARG A 35 8.47 12.32 -0.58
C ARG A 35 8.50 11.93 0.90
N LEU A 36 7.69 12.56 1.75
CA LEU A 36 7.62 12.26 3.18
C LEU A 36 6.47 11.31 3.53
N LEU A 37 5.31 11.49 2.92
CA LEU A 37 4.11 10.73 3.24
C LEU A 37 4.20 9.29 2.76
N LEU A 38 4.81 9.01 1.60
CA LEU A 38 4.97 7.64 1.11
C LEU A 38 5.83 6.75 2.03
N PRO A 39 7.07 7.14 2.44
CA PRO A 39 7.85 6.33 3.35
C PRO A 39 7.24 6.27 4.76
N LEU A 40 6.59 7.34 5.22
CA LEU A 40 5.88 7.32 6.50
C LEU A 40 4.71 6.33 6.46
N THR A 41 3.93 6.34 5.38
CA THR A 41 2.83 5.37 5.18
C THR A 41 3.38 3.96 5.16
N ALA A 42 4.47 3.71 4.42
CA ALA A 42 5.13 2.42 4.42
C ALA A 42 5.52 1.96 5.84
N MET A 43 6.14 2.84 6.62
CA MET A 43 6.55 2.54 8.00
C MET A 43 5.36 2.21 8.89
N VAL A 44 4.28 2.99 8.82
CA VAL A 44 3.05 2.72 9.58
C VAL A 44 2.46 1.37 9.19
N MET A 45 2.38 1.05 7.89
CA MET A 45 1.87 -0.24 7.42
C MET A 45 2.72 -1.42 7.92
N PHE A 46 4.05 -1.30 7.92
CA PHE A 46 4.93 -2.33 8.47
C PHE A 46 4.75 -2.51 9.98
N ILE A 47 4.63 -1.41 10.74
CA ILE A 47 4.37 -1.47 12.18
C ILE A 47 3.02 -2.16 12.45
N SER A 48 1.97 -1.80 11.69
CA SER A 48 0.67 -2.45 11.81
C SER A 48 0.72 -3.94 11.46
N ALA A 49 1.44 -4.32 10.41
CA ALA A 49 1.63 -5.72 10.05
C ALA A 49 2.37 -6.49 11.15
N ALA A 50 3.43 -5.92 11.73
CA ALA A 50 4.18 -6.52 12.83
C ALA A 50 3.31 -6.70 14.08
N ALA A 51 2.49 -5.70 14.42
CA ALA A 51 1.54 -5.79 15.53
C ALA A 51 0.52 -6.91 15.31
N LEU A 52 -0.01 -7.07 14.09
CA LEU A 52 -0.91 -8.17 13.76
C LEU A 52 -0.22 -9.54 13.87
N LEU A 53 0.99 -9.70 13.35
CA LEU A 53 1.76 -10.94 13.51
C LEU A 53 2.05 -11.25 14.98
N PHE A 54 2.31 -10.22 15.79
CA PHE A 54 2.46 -10.39 17.23
C PHE A 54 1.15 -10.91 17.87
N THR A 55 -0.01 -10.37 17.48
CA THR A 55 -1.30 -10.89 17.99
C THR A 55 -1.54 -12.35 17.59
N VAL A 56 -1.13 -12.75 16.38
CA VAL A 56 -1.18 -14.15 15.94
C VAL A 56 -0.26 -15.02 16.81
N GLY A 57 0.98 -14.57 17.06
CA GLY A 57 1.92 -15.28 17.93
C GLY A 57 1.42 -15.41 19.37
N GLN A 58 0.80 -14.37 19.92
CA GLN A 58 0.17 -14.41 21.24
C GLN A 58 -1.02 -15.37 21.28
N ALA A 59 -1.84 -15.41 20.23
CA ALA A 59 -2.96 -16.34 20.15
C ALA A 59 -2.47 -17.80 20.08
N LEU A 60 -1.41 -18.08 19.31
CA LEU A 60 -0.77 -19.39 19.25
C LEU A 60 -0.18 -19.83 20.59
N TYR A 61 0.44 -18.91 21.34
CA TYR A 61 1.01 -19.21 22.64
C TYR A 61 -0.06 -19.44 23.72
N SER A 62 -1.12 -18.62 23.73
CA SER A 62 -2.17 -18.67 24.75
C SER A 62 -3.32 -19.62 24.43
N GLY A 63 -3.46 -20.06 23.17
CA GLY A 63 -4.60 -20.86 22.70
C GLY A 63 -5.92 -20.09 22.63
N VAL A 64 -5.89 -18.75 22.73
CA VAL A 64 -7.06 -17.89 22.69
C VAL A 64 -6.84 -16.77 21.67
N ALA A 65 -7.72 -16.69 20.68
CA ALA A 65 -7.75 -15.61 19.70
C ALA A 65 -8.74 -14.54 20.15
N ILE A 66 -8.30 -13.29 20.15
CA ILE A 66 -9.12 -12.14 20.52
C ILE A 66 -9.57 -11.46 19.22
N SER A 67 -10.87 -11.32 19.03
CA SER A 67 -11.44 -10.51 17.96
C SER A 67 -12.08 -9.26 18.56
N LEU A 68 -11.48 -8.10 18.27
CA LEU A 68 -12.05 -6.82 18.69
C LEU A 68 -13.19 -6.46 17.75
N SER A 69 -14.43 -6.62 18.22
CA SER A 69 -15.59 -6.17 17.46
C SER A 69 -15.67 -4.65 17.49
N ARG A 70 -15.88 -4.04 16.32
CA ARG A 70 -16.04 -2.58 16.20
C ARG A 70 -17.37 -2.09 16.77
N ILE A 71 -18.36 -2.99 16.84
CA ILE A 71 -19.72 -2.73 17.29
C ILE A 71 -20.08 -3.88 18.25
N GLY A 72 -19.53 -3.85 19.47
CA GLY A 72 -19.85 -4.83 20.51
C GLY A 72 -18.67 -5.19 21.41
N PRO A 73 -18.91 -6.01 22.45
CA PRO A 73 -17.86 -6.52 23.31
C PRO A 73 -16.85 -7.37 22.52
N SER A 74 -15.58 -7.31 22.91
CA SER A 74 -14.53 -8.14 22.32
C SER A 74 -14.88 -9.62 22.46
N THR A 75 -14.86 -10.34 21.34
CA THR A 75 -15.18 -11.77 21.29
C THR A 75 -13.89 -12.57 21.46
N LEU A 76 -13.91 -13.53 22.38
CA LEU A 76 -12.78 -14.43 22.65
C LEU A 76 -13.10 -15.79 22.05
N TYR A 77 -12.25 -16.25 21.14
CA TYR A 77 -12.33 -17.59 20.54
C TYR A 77 -11.22 -18.45 21.14
N SER A 78 -11.58 -19.40 22.01
CA SER A 78 -10.60 -20.36 22.53
C SER A 78 -10.51 -21.58 21.62
N LEU A 79 -9.31 -22.14 21.48
CA LEU A 79 -9.11 -23.36 20.69
C LEU A 79 -9.91 -24.56 21.24
N ALA A 80 -10.16 -24.59 22.55
CA ALA A 80 -10.88 -25.68 23.21
C ALA A 80 -12.40 -25.62 23.02
N SER A 81 -12.98 -24.41 22.96
CA SER A 81 -14.43 -24.22 22.90
C SER A 81 -14.94 -23.91 21.49
N ASP A 82 -14.17 -23.18 20.69
CA ASP A 82 -14.53 -22.77 19.33
C ASP A 82 -13.30 -22.80 18.40
N PRO A 83 -12.88 -24.00 17.97
CA PRO A 83 -11.67 -24.17 17.16
C PRO A 83 -11.80 -23.49 15.80
N LEU A 84 -12.99 -23.49 15.19
CA LEU A 84 -13.21 -22.87 13.88
C LEU A 84 -13.08 -21.34 13.98
N GLY A 85 -13.72 -20.71 14.97
CA GLY A 85 -13.60 -19.28 15.23
C GLY A 85 -12.15 -18.86 15.50
N TYR A 86 -11.41 -19.68 16.27
CA TYR A 86 -10.00 -19.46 16.54
C TYR A 86 -9.15 -19.46 15.25
N TRP A 87 -9.22 -20.54 14.45
CA TRP A 87 -8.42 -20.66 13.24
C TRP A 87 -8.79 -19.63 12.17
N LEU A 88 -10.08 -19.33 12.01
CA LEU A 88 -10.54 -18.31 11.08
C LEU A 88 -10.00 -16.92 11.48
N THR A 89 -10.01 -16.62 12.77
CA THR A 89 -9.47 -15.36 13.29
C THR A 89 -7.97 -15.27 13.05
N LEU A 90 -7.20 -16.32 13.31
CA LEU A 90 -5.76 -16.35 13.00
C LEU A 90 -5.48 -16.17 11.51
N LEU A 91 -6.21 -16.89 10.66
CA LEU A 91 -6.08 -16.79 9.21
C LEU A 91 -6.35 -15.37 8.74
N TRP A 92 -7.42 -14.75 9.24
CA TRP A 92 -7.78 -13.37 8.91
C TRP A 92 -6.69 -12.37 9.32
N HIS A 93 -6.19 -12.44 10.56
CA HIS A 93 -5.11 -11.57 11.03
C HIS A 93 -3.84 -11.75 10.18
N SER A 94 -3.53 -12.98 9.78
CA SER A 94 -2.38 -13.30 8.93
C SER A 94 -2.52 -12.72 7.53
N VAL A 95 -3.69 -12.87 6.90
CA VAL A 95 -3.99 -12.29 5.57
C VAL A 95 -3.89 -10.76 5.60
N VAL A 96 -4.46 -10.12 6.61
CA VAL A 96 -4.41 -8.65 6.76
C VAL A 96 -2.97 -8.18 7.02
N ALA A 97 -2.20 -8.91 7.83
CA ALA A 97 -0.79 -8.59 8.06
C ALA A 97 0.05 -8.66 6.77
N LEU A 98 -0.13 -9.72 5.97
CA LEU A 98 0.54 -9.85 4.67
C LEU A 98 0.13 -8.74 3.70
N PHE A 99 -1.16 -8.39 3.68
CA PHE A 99 -1.65 -7.28 2.87
C PHE A 99 -0.98 -5.95 3.25
N PHE A 100 -0.90 -5.64 4.55
CA PHE A 100 -0.21 -4.43 5.02
C PHE A 100 1.28 -4.45 4.73
N ALA A 101 1.95 -5.58 4.90
CA ALA A 101 3.37 -5.72 4.57
C ALA A 101 3.62 -5.50 3.07
N GLY A 102 2.76 -6.05 2.21
CA GLY A 102 2.82 -5.87 0.76
C GLY A 102 2.57 -4.41 0.35
N LEU A 103 1.54 -3.77 0.91
CA LEU A 103 1.21 -2.38 0.62
C LEU A 103 2.30 -1.41 1.13
N GLY A 104 2.87 -1.71 2.30
CA GLY A 104 4.02 -0.99 2.85
C GLY A 104 5.25 -1.12 1.97
N GLY A 105 5.56 -2.35 1.52
CA GLY A 105 6.67 -2.62 0.59
C GLY A 105 6.50 -1.91 -0.74
N PHE A 106 5.28 -1.92 -1.31
CA PHE A 106 4.96 -1.19 -2.54
C PHE A 106 5.13 0.32 -2.35
N SER A 107 4.60 0.88 -1.26
CA SER A 107 4.71 2.31 -0.95
C SER A 107 6.17 2.76 -0.81
N TRP A 108 7.00 1.92 -0.18
CA TRP A 108 8.44 2.13 -0.04
C TRP A 108 9.20 2.04 -1.38
N TRP A 109 8.82 1.08 -2.23
CA TRP A 109 9.41 0.94 -3.56
C TRP A 109 9.09 2.15 -4.44
N VAL A 110 7.84 2.60 -4.44
CA VAL A 110 7.42 3.82 -5.17
C VAL A 110 8.14 5.06 -4.64
N SER A 111 8.37 5.16 -3.33
CA SER A 111 9.11 6.30 -2.77
C SER A 111 10.57 6.33 -3.21
N ARG A 112 11.18 5.18 -3.53
CA ARG A 112 12.56 5.11 -4.05
C ARG A 112 12.68 5.43 -5.55
N GLN A 113 11.59 5.33 -6.30
CA GLN A 113 11.59 5.59 -7.75
C GLN A 113 11.34 7.06 -8.13
N ARG A 114 11.07 7.94 -7.15
CA ARG A 114 10.77 9.36 -7.34
C ARG A 114 11.87 10.26 -6.78
#